data_AF-A0A2D7S0L1-F1
#
_entry.id   AF-A0A2D7S0L1-F1
#
_cell.length_a   1.000
_cell.length_b   1.000
_cell.length_c   1.000
_cell.angle_alpha   90.00
_cell.angle_beta   90.00
_cell.angle_gamma   90.00
#
_symmetry.space_group_name_H-M   'P 1'
#
loop_
_entity.id
_entity.type
_entity.pdbx_description
1 polymer ?
#
loop_
_entity_poly.entity_id
_entity_poly.type
_entity_poly.pdbx_seq_one_letter_code
_entity_poly.pdbx_strand_id
1 'polypeptide(L)' 'MTSTFAVHADRLDVVVAAEMAGLARPTVLDTIERLDAAVATIDGRGFTPTPFGPQSALAEAIGLDGAELWVKDETGNV' A
#
# COMPACT_ATOMS: atom_id res chain seq x y z
N MET A 1 13.29 0.78 -7.42
CA MET A 1 11.95 0.17 -7.50
C MET A 1 10.96 1.31 -7.38
N THR A 2 9.95 1.43 -8.25
CA THR A 2 8.94 2.50 -8.13
C THR A 2 8.07 2.25 -6.91
N SER A 3 7.80 3.29 -6.13
CA SER A 3 6.98 3.18 -4.92
C SER A 3 5.58 2.68 -5.24
N THR A 4 5.00 1.83 -4.39
CA THR A 4 3.59 1.41 -4.52
C THR A 4 2.63 2.60 -4.49
N PHE A 5 2.96 3.63 -3.72
CA PHE A 5 2.18 4.86 -3.65
C PHE A 5 2.27 5.67 -4.95
N ALA A 6 3.44 5.66 -5.61
CA ALA A 6 3.60 6.31 -6.91
C ALA A 6 2.83 5.57 -8.01
N VAL A 7 2.82 4.23 -7.98
CA VAL A 7 2.02 3.39 -8.92
C VAL A 7 0.52 3.66 -8.76
N HIS A 8 0.05 3.87 -7.54
CA HIS A 8 -1.36 4.10 -7.24
C HIS A 8 -1.70 5.57 -6.95
N ALA A 9 -0.91 6.51 -7.47
CA ALA A 9 -1.06 7.93 -7.20
C ALA A 9 -2.47 8.47 -7.50
N ASP A 10 -3.16 7.92 -8.50
CA ASP A 10 -4.55 8.27 -8.85
C ASP A 10 -5.58 7.94 -7.76
N ARG A 11 -5.21 7.11 -6.78
CA ARG A 11 -6.07 6.70 -5.66
C ARG A 11 -5.75 7.48 -4.38
N LEU A 12 -4.80 8.41 -4.42
CA LEU A 12 -4.33 9.15 -3.27
C LEU A 12 -4.91 10.56 -3.25
N ASP A 13 -5.74 10.85 -2.26
CA ASP A 13 -6.35 12.18 -2.08
C ASP A 13 -5.29 13.29 -1.96
N VAL A 14 -4.10 12.98 -1.43
CA VAL A 14 -2.99 13.94 -1.35
C VAL A 14 -2.46 14.35 -2.73
N VAL A 15 -2.51 13.46 -3.73
CA VAL A 15 -2.09 13.77 -5.11
C VAL A 15 -3.12 14.70 -5.74
N VAL A 16 -4.40 14.38 -5.58
CA VAL A 16 -5.51 15.23 -6.04
C VAL A 16 -5.44 16.61 -5.39
N ALA A 17 -5.24 16.69 -4.07
CA ALA A 17 -5.14 17.94 -3.34
C ALA A 17 -3.93 18.78 -3.79
N ALA A 18 -2.78 18.15 -4.05
CA ALA A 18 -1.59 18.84 -4.52
C ALA A 18 -1.78 19.41 -5.93
N GLU A 19 -2.39 18.65 -6.84
CA GLU A 19 -2.74 19.13 -8.19
C GLU A 19 -3.72 20.30 -8.13
N MET A 20 -4.75 20.23 -7.27
CA MET A 20 -5.69 21.33 -7.03
C MET A 20 -5.02 22.58 -6.44
N ALA A 21 -3.94 22.41 -5.70
CA ALA A 21 -3.11 23.50 -5.19
C ALA A 21 -2.08 24.03 -6.22
N GLY A 22 -2.09 23.50 -7.45
CA GLY A 22 -1.21 23.91 -8.54
C GLY A 22 0.18 23.26 -8.53
N LEU A 23 0.40 22.23 -7.71
CA LEU A 23 1.65 21.46 -7.78
C LEU A 23 1.64 20.55 -9.01
N ALA A 24 2.77 20.50 -9.70
CA ALA A 24 2.96 19.57 -10.80
C ALA A 24 3.02 18.14 -10.28
N ARG A 25 2.26 17.24 -10.90
CA ARG A 25 2.23 15.81 -10.57
C ARG A 25 3.62 15.16 -10.41
N PRO A 26 4.61 15.39 -11.29
CA PRO A 26 5.94 14.82 -11.13
C PRO A 26 6.61 15.20 -9.80
N THR A 27 6.39 16.42 -9.31
CA THR A 27 6.93 16.88 -8.03
C THR A 27 6.36 16.09 -6.85
N VAL A 28 5.09 15.72 -6.93
CA VAL A 28 4.42 14.90 -5.91
C VAL A 28 4.96 13.46 -5.96
N LEU A 29 5.11 12.89 -7.15
CA LEU A 29 5.65 11.54 -7.34
C LEU A 29 7.10 11.44 -6.84
N ASP A 30 7.96 12.40 -7.18
CA ASP A 30 9.34 12.45 -6.69
C ASP A 30 9.39 12.53 -5.16
N THR A 31 8.45 13.25 -4.55
CA THR A 31 8.33 13.34 -3.08
C THR A 31 7.94 11.99 -2.49
N ILE A 32 6.95 11.31 -3.08
CA ILE A 32 6.53 9.97 -2.65
C ILE A 32 7.68 8.97 -2.74
N GLU A 33 8.41 8.95 -3.85
CA GLU A 33 9.55 8.03 -4.03
C GLU A 33 10.66 8.29 -3.01
N ARG A 34 10.96 9.56 -2.72
CA ARG A 34 11.95 9.93 -1.69
C ARG A 34 11.52 9.50 -0.29
N LEU A 35 10.24 9.62 0.05
CA LEU A 35 9.72 9.19 1.34
C LEU A 35 9.79 7.67 1.50
N ASP A 36 9.39 6.93 0.46
CA ASP A 36 9.47 5.46 0.47
C ASP A 36 10.92 4.97 0.58
N ALA A 37 11.86 5.61 -0.13
CA ALA A 37 13.29 5.32 0.00
C ALA A 37 13.84 5.63 1.40
N ALA A 38 13.38 6.70 2.05
CA ALA A 38 13.77 7.04 3.41
C ALA A 38 13.27 5.99 4.41
N VAL A 39 12.03 5.53 4.26
CA VAL A 39 11.47 4.44 5.07
C VAL A 39 12.23 3.14 4.84
N ALA A 40 12.55 2.81 3.58
CA ALA A 40 13.34 1.63 3.24
C ALA A 40 14.74 1.62 3.88
N THR A 41 15.33 2.79 4.09
CA THR A 41 16.62 2.93 4.78
C THR A 41 16.53 2.53 6.26
N ILE A 42 15.35 2.70 6.88
CA ILE A 42 15.11 2.43 8.31
C ILE A 42 14.59 0.99 8.50
N ASP A 43 13.58 0.57 7.76
CA ASP A 43 12.95 -0.76 7.89
C ASP A 43 13.70 -1.87 7.14
N GLY A 44 14.66 -1.50 6.27
CA GLY A 44 15.35 -2.42 5.36
C GLY A 44 14.58 -2.73 4.07
N ARG A 45 13.34 -2.24 3.93
CA ARG A 45 12.50 -2.34 2.73
C ARG A 45 11.46 -1.22 2.68
N GLY A 46 11.04 -0.85 1.47
CA GLY A 46 9.97 0.12 1.24
C GLY A 46 8.59 -0.52 1.30
N PHE A 47 7.56 0.30 1.12
CA PHE A 47 6.17 -0.16 1.16
C PHE A 47 5.85 -1.14 0.03
N THR A 48 5.12 -2.19 0.36
CA THR A 48 4.63 -3.20 -0.59
C THR A 48 3.11 -3.30 -0.53
N PRO A 49 2.42 -3.63 -1.63
CA PRO A 49 0.99 -3.91 -1.58
C PRO A 49 0.71 -5.00 -0.55
N THR A 50 -0.18 -4.73 0.40
CA THR A 50 -0.65 -5.74 1.36
C THR A 50 -1.32 -6.88 0.60
N PRO A 51 -0.83 -8.13 0.70
CA PRO A 51 -1.53 -9.27 0.13
C PRO A 51 -2.97 -9.32 0.64
N PHE A 52 -3.92 -9.48 -0.28
CA PHE A 52 -5.33 -9.57 0.03
C PHE A 52 -5.96 -10.72 -0.75
N GLY A 53 -6.56 -11.67 -0.04
CA GLY A 53 -7.13 -12.84 -0.68
C GLY A 53 -7.90 -13.74 0.27
N PRO A 54 -8.55 -14.78 -0.27
CA PRO A 54 -9.27 -15.77 0.52
C PRO A 54 -8.31 -16.62 1.38
N GLN A 55 -8.70 -16.90 2.62
CA GLN A 55 -7.92 -17.69 3.59
C GLN A 55 -8.76 -18.85 4.14
N SER A 56 -8.84 -19.95 3.38
CA SER A 56 -9.66 -21.11 3.72
C SER A 56 -9.21 -21.80 5.01
N ALA A 57 -7.89 -21.99 5.20
CA ALA A 57 -7.35 -22.64 6.40
C ALA A 57 -7.66 -21.85 7.68
N LEU A 58 -7.62 -20.51 7.60
CA LEU A 58 -7.99 -19.66 8.73
C LEU A 58 -9.50 -19.66 8.96
N ALA A 59 -10.31 -19.67 7.90
CA ALA A 59 -11.77 -19.79 8.00
C ALA A 59 -12.18 -21.08 8.72
N GLU A 60 -11.56 -22.21 8.37
CA GLU A 60 -11.77 -23.50 9.05
C GLU A 60 -11.34 -23.43 10.52
N ALA A 61 -10.15 -22.89 10.79
CA ALA A 61 -9.60 -22.79 12.15
C ALA A 61 -10.47 -21.96 13.11
N ILE A 62 -11.25 -21.01 12.59
CA ILE A 62 -12.16 -20.15 13.40
C ILE A 62 -13.63 -20.56 13.31
N GLY A 63 -13.96 -21.67 12.64
CA GLY A 63 -15.32 -22.20 12.53
C GLY A 63 -16.25 -21.37 11.66
N LEU A 64 -15.71 -20.71 10.63
CA LEU A 64 -16.49 -19.92 9.65
C LEU A 64 -17.04 -20.86 8.57
N ASP A 65 -18.06 -21.63 8.92
CA ASP A 65 -18.70 -22.58 8.02
C ASP A 65 -19.53 -21.87 6.93
N GLY A 66 -19.29 -22.21 5.66
CA GLY A 66 -20.09 -21.74 4.52
C GLY A 66 -19.86 -20.30 4.08
N ALA A 67 -18.87 -19.60 4.65
CA ALA A 67 -18.51 -18.23 4.28
C ALA A 67 -17.02 -18.13 3.86
N GLU A 68 -16.73 -17.28 2.88
CA GLU A 68 -15.34 -16.96 2.53
C GLU A 68 -14.76 -15.93 3.49
N LEU A 69 -13.62 -16.28 4.10
CA LEU A 69 -12.82 -15.32 4.85
C LEU A 69 -11.79 -14.66 3.93
N TRP A 70 -11.90 -13.34 3.76
CA TRP A 70 -10.92 -12.53 3.05
C TRP A 70 -10.04 -11.79 4.04
N VAL A 71 -8.72 -11.89 3.88
CA VAL A 71 -7.74 -11.34 4.84
C VAL A 71 -6.79 -10.41 4.13
N LYS A 72 -6.54 -9.25 4.76
CA LYS A 72 -5.37 -8.41 4.49
C LYS A 72 -4.22 -8.98 5.32
N ASP A 73 -3.25 -9.60 4.66
CA ASP A 73 -2.07 -10.12 5.34
C ASP A 73 -1.06 -8.98 5.52
N GLU A 74 -1.03 -8.40 6.71
CA GLU A 74 -0.09 -7.33 7.04
C GLU A 74 1.23 -7.87 7.60
N THR A 75 1.39 -9.20 7.64
CA THR A 75 2.61 -9.83 8.15
C THR A 75 3.76 -9.50 7.22
N GLY A 76 4.75 -8.76 7.74
CA GLY A 76 5.86 -8.27 6.93
C GLY A 76 5.49 -7.11 6.01
N ASN A 77 4.43 -6.35 6.30
CA ASN A 77 4.30 -4.98 5.81
C ASN A 77 5.21 -4.04 6.63
N VAL A 78 5.58 -2.90 6.05
CA VAL A 78 6.54 -1.92 6.63
C VAL A 78 6.01 -1.30 7.91
#